data_AF-A0AAE8VWB3-F1
#
_entry.id   AF-A0AAE8VWB3-F1
#
_cell.length_a   1.000
_cell.length_b   1.000
_cell.length_c   1.000
_cell.angle_alpha   90.00
_cell.angle_beta   90.00
_cell.angle_gamma   90.00
#
_symmetry.space_group_name_H-M   'P 1'
#
loop_
_entity.id
_entity.type
_entity.pdbx_description
1 polymer ?
#
loop_
_entity_poly.entity_id
_entity_poly.type
_entity_poly.pdbx_seq_one_letter_code
_entity_poly.pdbx_strand_id
1 'polypeptide(L)'
;PSLGARRPSRLHAIEELPIALGMLLVARGDYRHAVLGSVNYGRDCDSIATMSGALAGALGSEIPPDWAKTVAEASRLDLHAPATTLAEVTREIHDRDVRRRRAHEAAFTALAVVR
;
A
#
# COMPACT_ATOMS: atom_id res chain seq x y z
N PRO A 1 -7.30 21.11 -10.61
CA PRO A 1 -7.07 20.69 -9.20
C PRO A 1 -6.80 21.90 -8.30
N SER A 2 -7.34 21.91 -7.07
CA SER A 2 -7.11 22.99 -6.11
C SER A 2 -5.66 23.01 -5.60
N LEU A 3 -5.19 24.16 -5.11
CA LEU A 3 -3.80 24.36 -4.67
C LEU A 3 -3.37 23.43 -3.52
N GLY A 4 -4.32 22.90 -2.75
CA GLY A 4 -4.06 21.98 -1.64
C GLY A 4 -3.75 20.54 -2.05
N ALA A 5 -4.19 20.09 -3.23
CA ALA A 5 -4.06 18.69 -3.66
C ALA A 5 -2.61 18.23 -3.90
N ARG A 6 -1.64 19.15 -3.96
CA ARG A 6 -0.22 18.86 -4.20
C ARG A 6 0.67 19.02 -2.96
N ARG A 7 0.08 19.29 -1.79
CA ARG A 7 0.81 19.47 -0.53
C ARG A 7 0.32 18.42 0.47
N PRO A 8 1.23 17.70 1.15
CA PRO A 8 0.83 16.84 2.26
C PRO A 8 -0.02 17.63 3.27
N SER A 9 -1.26 17.21 3.46
CA SER A 9 -2.24 17.91 4.29
C SER A 9 -2.51 17.12 5.56
N ARG A 10 -2.18 17.70 6.72
CA ARG A 10 -2.58 17.14 8.03
C ARG A 10 -4.08 17.23 8.27
N LEU A 11 -4.78 18.14 7.59
CA LEU A 11 -6.21 18.38 7.78
C LEU A 11 -7.09 17.40 7.01
N HIS A 12 -6.64 16.90 5.86
CA HIS A 12 -7.39 15.92 5.07
C HIS A 12 -6.98 14.48 5.46
N ALA A 13 -5.69 14.24 5.70
CA ALA A 13 -5.20 12.93 6.16
C ALA A 13 -5.73 12.52 7.55
N ILE A 14 -6.14 13.47 8.40
CA ILE A 14 -6.70 13.17 9.73
C ILE A 14 -8.01 12.39 9.65
N GLU A 15 -8.73 12.50 8.53
CA GLU A 15 -9.98 11.80 8.32
C GLU A 15 -9.78 10.56 7.45
N GLU A 16 -9.16 10.71 6.28
CA GLU A 16 -9.14 9.65 5.27
C GLU A 16 -8.44 8.37 5.76
N LEU A 17 -7.25 8.50 6.35
CA LEU A 17 -6.46 7.33 6.78
C LEU A 17 -7.12 6.60 7.96
N PRO A 18 -7.58 7.26 9.04
CA PRO A 18 -8.31 6.58 10.10
C PRO A 18 -9.59 5.89 9.62
N ILE A 19 -10.34 6.49 8.69
CA ILE A 19 -11.53 5.85 8.13
C ILE A 19 -11.14 4.62 7.29
N ALA A 20 -10.10 4.71 6.45
CA ALA A 20 -9.63 3.57 5.67
C ALA A 20 -9.22 2.38 6.57
N LEU A 21 -8.51 2.64 7.67
CA LEU A 21 -8.16 1.63 8.67
C LEU A 21 -9.41 1.09 9.39
N GLY A 22 -10.36 1.95 9.74
CA GLY A 22 -11.64 1.55 10.32
C GLY A 22 -12.43 0.63 9.40
N MET A 23 -12.50 0.94 8.10
CA MET A 23 -13.16 0.11 7.09
C MET A 23 -12.49 -1.26 6.95
N LEU A 24 -11.16 -1.30 6.95
CA LEU A 24 -10.41 -2.56 6.95
C LEU A 24 -10.75 -3.43 8.16
N LEU A 25 -10.82 -2.83 9.37
CA LEU A 25 -11.15 -3.53 10.60
C LEU A 25 -12.59 -4.05 10.61
N VAL A 26 -13.57 -3.21 10.25
CA VAL A 26 -14.99 -3.59 10.19
C VAL A 26 -15.23 -4.68 9.14
N ALA A 27 -14.55 -4.60 8.00
CA ALA A 27 -14.59 -5.61 6.94
C ALA A 27 -13.79 -6.88 7.27
N ARG A 28 -13.06 -6.92 8.40
CA ARG A 28 -12.16 -8.02 8.77
C ARG A 28 -11.15 -8.38 7.68
N GLY A 29 -10.63 -7.36 7.00
CA GLY A 29 -9.69 -7.54 5.90
C GLY A 29 -10.32 -7.92 4.56
N ASP A 30 -11.63 -8.13 4.47
CA ASP A 30 -12.29 -8.43 3.20
C ASP A 30 -12.30 -7.21 2.26
N TYR A 31 -11.69 -7.35 1.09
CA TYR A 31 -11.53 -6.30 0.09
C TYR A 31 -12.86 -5.72 -0.35
N ARG A 32 -13.83 -6.59 -0.69
CA ARG A 32 -15.11 -6.16 -1.26
C ARG A 32 -15.89 -5.32 -0.24
N HIS A 33 -15.95 -5.78 1.00
CA HIS A 33 -16.63 -5.06 2.08
C HIS A 33 -15.89 -3.78 2.47
N ALA A 34 -14.56 -3.79 2.54
CA ALA A 34 -13.77 -2.61 2.88
C ALA A 34 -13.93 -1.50 1.83
N VAL A 35 -13.84 -1.85 0.54
CA VAL A 35 -13.98 -0.91 -0.57
C VAL A 35 -15.41 -0.38 -0.66
N LEU A 36 -16.44 -1.24 -0.61
CA LEU A 36 -17.83 -0.78 -0.64
C LEU A 36 -18.18 0.06 0.58
N GLY A 37 -17.69 -0.30 1.77
CA GLY A 37 -17.88 0.51 2.98
C GLY A 37 -17.26 1.89 2.83
N SER A 38 -16.04 1.96 2.29
CA SER A 38 -15.34 3.23 2.01
C SER A 38 -16.09 4.09 0.99
N VAL A 39 -16.57 3.49 -0.10
CA VAL A 39 -17.36 4.20 -1.13
C VAL A 39 -18.68 4.72 -0.55
N ASN A 40 -19.39 3.90 0.22
CA ASN A 40 -20.68 4.27 0.81
C ASN A 40 -20.57 5.27 1.97
N TYR A 41 -19.41 5.37 2.62
CA TYR A 41 -19.14 6.42 3.62
C TYR A 41 -19.20 7.83 3.00
N GLY A 42 -18.86 7.95 1.71
CA GLY A 42 -18.84 9.22 0.99
C GLY A 42 -17.64 10.09 1.39
N ARG A 43 -17.79 11.41 1.19
CA ARG A 43 -16.70 12.41 1.32
C ARG A 43 -15.58 12.11 0.30
N ASP A 44 -14.33 11.97 0.75
CA ASP A 44 -13.18 11.65 -0.11
C ASP A 44 -13.06 10.13 -0.32
N CYS A 45 -14.15 9.55 -0.82
CA CYS A 45 -14.34 8.10 -0.79
C CYS A 45 -13.41 7.35 -1.74
N ASP A 46 -12.91 8.01 -2.80
CA ASP A 46 -11.92 7.46 -3.71
C ASP A 46 -10.56 7.26 -3.02
N SER A 47 -10.07 8.25 -2.28
CA SER A 47 -8.85 8.13 -1.47
C SER A 47 -9.00 7.08 -0.37
N ILE A 48 -10.11 7.10 0.36
CA ILE A 48 -10.39 6.14 1.44
C ILE A 48 -10.47 4.71 0.88
N ALA A 49 -11.21 4.50 -0.20
CA ALA A 49 -11.35 3.18 -0.83
C ALA A 49 -10.04 2.68 -1.44
N THR A 50 -9.22 3.58 -1.98
CA THR A 50 -7.88 3.25 -2.48
C THR A 50 -7.00 2.73 -1.35
N MET A 51 -6.96 3.43 -0.20
CA MET A 51 -6.16 3.02 0.95
C MET A 51 -6.65 1.71 1.57
N SER A 52 -7.96 1.58 1.84
CA SER A 52 -8.52 0.38 2.46
C SER A 52 -8.41 -0.85 1.55
N GLY A 53 -8.65 -0.68 0.24
CA GLY A 53 -8.48 -1.73 -0.76
C GLY A 53 -7.03 -2.16 -0.94
N ALA A 54 -6.08 -1.22 -0.97
CA ALA A 54 -4.64 -1.54 -1.04
C ALA A 54 -4.18 -2.34 0.18
N LEU A 55 -4.62 -1.96 1.38
CA LEU A 55 -4.31 -2.69 2.61
C LEU A 55 -4.92 -4.09 2.63
N ALA A 56 -6.20 -4.22 2.27
CA ALA A 56 -6.87 -5.52 2.20
C ALA A 56 -6.18 -6.46 1.18
N GLY A 57 -5.85 -5.96 0.00
CA GLY A 57 -5.12 -6.72 -1.02
C GLY A 57 -3.72 -7.13 -0.58
N ALA A 58 -2.98 -6.23 0.08
CA ALA A 58 -1.66 -6.54 0.63
C ALA A 58 -1.70 -7.60 1.74
N LEU A 59 -2.81 -7.68 2.49
CA LEU A 59 -3.06 -8.72 3.50
C LEU A 59 -3.59 -10.04 2.90
N GLY A 60 -3.73 -10.12 1.57
CA GLY A 60 -4.09 -11.34 0.86
C GLY A 60 -5.57 -11.50 0.55
N SER A 61 -6.39 -10.46 0.74
CA SER A 61 -7.78 -10.51 0.29
C SER A 61 -7.85 -10.52 -1.23
N GLU A 62 -8.72 -11.38 -1.77
CA GLU A 62 -8.98 -11.45 -3.20
C GLU A 62 -9.70 -10.19 -3.69
N ILE A 63 -9.26 -9.67 -4.84
CA ILE A 63 -9.89 -8.55 -5.54
C ILE A 63 -10.90 -9.14 -6.53
N PRO A 64 -12.17 -8.68 -6.54
CA PRO A 64 -13.15 -9.16 -7.52
C PRO A 64 -12.62 -9.00 -8.96
N PRO A 65 -12.46 -10.09 -9.73
CA PRO A 65 -11.78 -10.04 -11.02
C PRO A 65 -12.56 -9.23 -12.07
N ASP A 66 -13.89 -9.21 -11.95
CA ASP A 66 -14.79 -8.39 -12.77
C ASP A 66 -14.56 -6.88 -12.55
N TRP A 67 -14.29 -6.47 -11.31
CA TRP A 67 -13.97 -5.08 -10.99
C TRP A 67 -12.62 -4.67 -11.54
N ALA A 68 -11.58 -5.48 -11.29
CA ALA A 68 -10.23 -5.22 -11.80
C ALA A 68 -10.22 -5.13 -13.34
N LYS A 69 -10.91 -6.06 -14.01
CA LYS A 69 -11.07 -6.05 -15.47
C LYS A 69 -11.73 -4.77 -15.97
N THR A 70 -12.86 -4.39 -15.35
CA THR A 70 -13.61 -3.18 -15.73
C THR A 70 -12.74 -1.93 -15.61
N VAL A 71 -11.98 -1.79 -14.51
CA VAL A 71 -11.07 -0.66 -14.29
C VAL A 71 -9.94 -0.67 -15.32
N ALA A 72 -9.33 -1.82 -15.60
CA ALA A 72 -8.24 -1.96 -16.57
C ALA A 72 -8.68 -1.56 -17.98
N GLU A 73 -9.85 -2.04 -18.42
CA GLU A 73 -10.42 -1.73 -19.74
C GLU A 73 -10.80 -0.26 -19.87
N ALA A 74 -11.53 0.28 -18.88
CA ALA A 74 -11.95 1.68 -18.88
C ALA A 74 -10.76 2.66 -18.82
N SER A 75 -9.72 2.32 -18.06
CA SER A 75 -8.51 3.14 -17.90
C SER A 75 -7.48 2.91 -19.02
N ARG A 76 -7.65 1.84 -19.82
CA ARG A 76 -6.66 1.35 -20.81
C ARG A 76 -5.28 1.17 -20.18
N LEU A 77 -5.24 0.52 -19.02
CA LEU A 77 -4.03 0.38 -18.20
C LEU A 77 -3.80 -1.08 -17.82
N ASP A 78 -2.54 -1.52 -17.89
CA ASP A 78 -2.08 -2.75 -17.25
C ASP A 78 -1.92 -2.52 -15.74
N LEU A 79 -2.76 -3.16 -14.95
CA LEU A 79 -2.75 -3.05 -13.49
C LEU A 79 -1.67 -3.94 -12.83
N HIS A 80 -1.12 -4.92 -13.53
CA HIS A 80 -0.22 -5.93 -12.98
C HIS A 80 1.25 -5.64 -13.25
N ALA A 81 1.61 -5.17 -14.45
CA ALA A 81 3.01 -4.95 -14.81
C ALA A 81 3.72 -3.95 -13.87
N PRO A 82 3.16 -2.77 -13.54
CA PRO A 82 3.80 -1.85 -12.60
C PRO A 82 3.99 -2.45 -11.20
N ALA A 83 2.99 -3.19 -10.70
CA ALA A 83 3.06 -3.84 -9.39
C ALA A 83 4.15 -4.94 -9.35
N THR A 84 4.27 -5.71 -10.43
CA THR A 84 5.30 -6.75 -10.57
C THR A 84 6.70 -6.15 -10.55
N THR A 85 6.94 -5.11 -11.36
CA THR A 85 8.22 -4.40 -11.40
C THR A 85 8.56 -3.77 -10.04
N LEU A 86 7.60 -3.13 -9.37
CA LEU A 86 7.81 -2.56 -8.04
C LEU A 86 8.18 -3.63 -7.00
N ALA A 87 7.53 -4.80 -7.05
CA ALA A 87 7.82 -5.91 -6.16
C ALA A 87 9.23 -6.48 -6.40
N GLU A 88 9.65 -6.62 -7.66
CA GLU A 88 11.01 -7.05 -8.03
C GLU A 88 12.07 -6.10 -7.51
N VAL A 89 11.93 -4.80 -7.78
CA VAL A 89 12.87 -3.77 -7.31
C VAL A 89 12.91 -3.72 -5.78
N THR A 90 11.76 -3.86 -5.11
CA THR A 90 11.69 -3.88 -3.65
C THR A 90 12.49 -5.06 -3.06
N ARG A 91 12.39 -6.25 -3.66
CA ARG A 91 13.19 -7.42 -3.24
C ARG A 91 14.68 -7.20 -3.48
N GLU A 92 15.06 -6.64 -4.63
CA GLU A 92 16.47 -6.32 -4.94
C GLU A 92 17.08 -5.35 -3.91
N ILE A 93 16.34 -4.29 -3.56
CA ILE A 93 16.77 -3.31 -2.54
C ILE A 93 16.90 -3.99 -1.18
N HIS A 94 15.88 -4.76 -0.77
CA HIS A 94 15.89 -5.48 0.50
C HIS A 94 17.11 -6.39 0.63
N ASP A 95 17.42 -7.17 -0.41
CA ASP A 95 18.56 -8.08 -0.41
C ASP A 95 19.90 -7.34 -0.31
N ARG A 96 20.04 -6.20 -1.00
CA ARG A 96 21.22 -5.34 -0.90
C ARG A 96 21.38 -4.77 0.50
N ASP A 97 20.29 -4.29 1.10
CA ASP A 97 20.30 -3.72 2.44
C ASP A 97 20.63 -4.78 3.50
N VAL A 98 20.07 -5.99 3.39
CA VAL A 98 20.42 -7.11 4.26
C VAL A 98 21.89 -7.49 4.13
N ARG A 99 22.43 -7.57 2.91
CA ARG A 99 23.88 -7.84 2.71
C ARG A 99 24.75 -6.76 3.33
N ARG A 100 24.43 -5.47 3.11
CA ARG A 100 25.17 -4.34 3.67
C ARG A 100 25.15 -4.37 5.20
N ARG A 101 23.98 -4.62 5.80
CA ARG A 101 23.83 -4.74 7.26
C ARG A 101 24.67 -5.89 7.83
N ARG A 102 24.62 -7.08 7.23
CA ARG A 102 25.41 -8.24 7.68
C ARG A 102 26.92 -8.01 7.57
N ALA A 103 27.38 -7.36 6.49
CA ALA A 103 28.78 -7.01 6.34
C ALA A 103 29.25 -6.03 7.42
N HIS A 104 28.42 -5.03 7.75
CA HIS A 104 28.69 -4.11 8.86
C HIS A 104 28.75 -4.83 10.21
N GLU A 105 27.77 -5.68 10.51
CA GLU A 105 27.72 -6.49 11.74
C GLU A 105 29.00 -7.35 11.87
N ALA A 106 29.41 -8.05 10.80
CA ALA A 106 30.61 -8.88 10.80
C ALA A 106 31.90 -8.07 11.03
N ALA A 107 32.03 -6.91 10.40
CA ALA A 107 33.19 -6.02 10.60
C ALA A 107 33.25 -5.50 12.04
N PHE A 108 32.10 -5.11 12.62
CA PHE A 108 32.03 -4.67 14.01
C PHE A 108 32.42 -5.79 14.98
N THR A 109 31.91 -7.01 14.79
CA THR A 109 32.29 -8.17 15.61
C THR A 109 33.78 -8.46 15.53
N ALA A 110 34.39 -8.42 14.34
CA ALA A 110 35.82 -8.63 14.18
C ALA A 110 36.67 -7.60 14.96
N LEU A 111 36.28 -6.32 14.95
CA LEU A 111 36.95 -5.27 15.73
C LEU A 111 36.75 -5.43 17.24
N ALA A 112 35.58 -5.89 17.66
CA ALA A 112 35.24 -6.05 19.07
C ALA A 112 35.98 -7.21 19.74
N VAL A 113 36.31 -8.28 19.00
CA VAL A 113 37.03 -9.47 19.50
C VAL A 113 38.55 -9.27 19.54
N VAL A 114 39.09 -8.27 18.83
CA VAL A 114 40.54 -7.96 18.79
C VAL A 114 40.98 -7.08 19.99
N ARG A 115 40.10 -6.88 20.99
CA ARG A 115 40.43 -6.30 22.30
C ARG A 115 40.40 -7.36 23.38
#